data_AF-A0A2V7Z6F4-F1
#
_entry.id   AF-A0A2V7Z6F4-F1
#
_cell.length_a   1.000
_cell.length_b   1.000
_cell.length_c   1.000
_cell.angle_alpha   90.00
_cell.angle_beta   90.00
_cell.angle_gamma   90.00
#
_symmetry.space_group_name_H-M   'P 1'
#
loop_
_entity.id
_entity.type
_entity.pdbx_description
1 polymer ?
#
loop_
_entity_poly.entity_id
_entity_poly.type
_entity_poly.pdbx_seq_one_letter_code
_entity_poly.pdbx_strand_id
1 'polypeptide(L)'
;MKRLLPLLALAVCLISAAPPEPDLATRAKAVLARTSGTVRIPSLRRPVTVLRDRWGVPHIFAETQDDLFLAQGFVAAQDRLWQLEIWRRTGEGRLAEI
;
A
#
# COMPACT_ATOMS: atom_id res chain seq x y z
N MET A 1 -42.32 33.99 6.49
CA MET A 1 -40.92 33.64 6.80
C MET A 1 -40.72 32.25 7.44
N LYS A 2 -41.78 31.45 7.70
CA LYS A 2 -41.67 30.12 8.35
C LYS A 2 -41.46 28.92 7.39
N ARG A 3 -41.55 29.14 6.07
CA ARG A 3 -41.39 28.10 5.03
C ARG A 3 -39.95 27.93 4.53
N LEU A 4 -39.03 28.82 4.91
CA LEU A 4 -37.61 28.76 4.50
C LEU A 4 -36.75 27.94 5.48
N LEU A 5 -37.17 27.85 6.75
CA LEU A 5 -36.49 27.10 7.81
C LEU A 5 -36.32 25.58 7.54
N PRO A 6 -37.33 24.84 7.03
CA PRO A 6 -37.18 23.40 6.81
C PRO A 6 -36.26 23.08 5.62
N LEU A 7 -36.20 23.96 4.61
CA LEU A 7 -35.31 23.82 3.46
C LEU A 7 -33.84 24.02 3.88
N LEU A 8 -33.59 24.98 4.78
CA LEU A 8 -32.26 25.24 5.31
C LEU A 8 -31.80 24.11 6.25
N ALA A 9 -32.70 23.56 7.08
CA ALA A 9 -32.42 22.40 7.93
C ALA A 9 -32.13 21.11 7.14
N LEU A 10 -32.86 20.88 6.04
CA LEU A 10 -32.63 19.72 5.16
C LEU A 10 -31.29 19.84 4.41
N ALA A 11 -30.95 21.05 3.94
CA ALA A 11 -29.66 21.33 3.32
C ALA A 11 -28.49 21.12 4.30
N VAL A 12 -28.64 21.54 5.56
CA VAL A 12 -27.63 21.33 6.62
C VAL A 12 -27.49 19.84 6.98
N CYS A 13 -28.58 19.07 7.02
CA CYS A 13 -28.52 17.62 7.25
C CYS A 13 -27.82 16.87 6.09
N LEU A 14 -28.06 17.29 4.84
CA LEU A 14 -27.38 16.73 3.66
C LEU A 14 -25.88 17.05 3.64
N ILE A 15 -25.47 18.19 4.21
CA ILE A 15 -24.05 18.57 4.35
C ILE A 15 -23.38 17.84 5.53
N SER A 16 -24.13 17.48 6.57
CA SER A 16 -23.62 16.86 7.80
C SER A 16 -23.64 15.33 7.81
N ALA A 17 -24.18 14.67 6.78
CA ALA A 17 -24.13 13.22 6.66
C ALA A 17 -22.71 12.78 6.26
N ALA A 18 -21.79 12.79 7.23
CA ALA A 18 -20.47 12.22 7.07
C ALA A 18 -20.63 10.75 6.63
N PRO A 19 -19.86 10.28 5.62
CA PRO A 19 -19.89 8.88 5.24
C PRO A 19 -19.57 8.03 6.47
N PRO A 20 -20.19 6.83 6.61
CA PRO A 20 -19.89 5.95 7.73
C PRO A 20 -18.39 5.68 7.76
N GLU A 21 -17.75 6.03 8.87
CA GLU A 21 -16.31 5.81 9.05
C GLU A 21 -16.00 4.33 8.82
N PRO A 22 -14.98 4.00 8.00
CA PRO A 22 -14.63 2.62 7.75
C PRO A 22 -14.20 1.95 9.06
N ASP A 23 -14.67 0.71 9.26
CA ASP A 23 -14.23 -0.13 10.36
C ASP A 23 -12.69 -0.26 10.40
N LEU A 24 -12.16 -0.52 11.59
CA LEU A 24 -10.72 -0.68 11.83
C LEU A 24 -10.10 -1.72 10.90
N ALA A 25 -10.81 -2.81 10.59
CA ALA A 25 -10.30 -3.83 9.67
C ALA A 25 -10.13 -3.28 8.24
N THR A 26 -11.05 -2.43 7.78
CA THR A 26 -10.98 -1.80 6.46
C THR A 26 -9.80 -0.82 6.40
N ARG A 27 -9.61 -0.02 7.46
CA ARG A 27 -8.47 0.91 7.57
C ARG A 27 -7.14 0.17 7.60
N ALA A 28 -7.06 -0.92 8.37
CA ALA A 28 -5.86 -1.76 8.45
C ALA A 28 -5.51 -2.40 7.10
N LYS A 29 -6.50 -2.85 6.32
CA LYS A 29 -6.27 -3.39 4.98
C LYS A 29 -5.82 -2.32 3.99
N ALA A 30 -6.32 -1.10 4.11
CA ALA A 30 -5.97 0.00 3.22
C ALA A 30 -4.49 0.42 3.31
N VAL A 31 -3.81 0.14 4.42
CA VAL A 31 -2.38 0.45 4.60
C VAL A 31 -1.45 -0.68 4.16
N LEU A 32 -1.97 -1.87 3.84
CA LEU A 32 -1.15 -3.00 3.40
C LEU A 32 -0.57 -2.75 2.00
N ALA A 33 0.60 -3.33 1.74
CA ALA A 33 1.21 -3.29 0.42
C ALA A 33 0.31 -3.97 -0.62
N ARG A 34 0.23 -3.38 -1.81
CA ARG A 34 -0.52 -3.97 -2.94
C ARG A 34 0.26 -5.14 -3.53
N THR A 35 -0.21 -6.36 -3.29
CA THR A 35 0.45 -7.61 -3.74
C THR A 35 -0.13 -8.21 -5.02
N SER A 36 -1.21 -7.65 -5.55
CA SER A 36 -1.90 -8.11 -6.76
C SER A 36 -2.11 -6.98 -7.78
N GLY A 37 -2.35 -7.37 -9.03
CA GLY A 37 -2.52 -6.45 -10.16
C GLY A 37 -1.19 -6.02 -10.78
N THR A 38 -1.24 -4.97 -11.59
CA THR A 38 -0.08 -4.48 -12.35
C THR A 38 0.49 -3.21 -11.74
N VAL A 39 1.80 -3.19 -11.53
CA VAL A 39 2.55 -2.01 -11.07
C VAL A 39 3.54 -1.63 -12.15
N ARG A 40 3.58 -0.34 -12.52
CA ARG A 40 4.60 0.19 -13.42
C ARG A 40 5.78 0.68 -12.60
N ILE A 41 6.97 0.14 -12.88
CA ILE A 41 8.22 0.58 -12.26
C ILE A 41 9.09 1.18 -13.38
N PRO A 42 9.43 2.48 -13.32
CA PRO A 42 10.17 3.16 -14.40
C PRO A 42 11.50 2.50 -14.76
N SER A 43 12.15 1.85 -13.79
CA SER A 43 13.47 1.24 -13.95
C SER A 43 13.44 -0.19 -14.52
N LEU A 44 12.25 -0.80 -14.70
CA LEU A 44 12.13 -2.11 -15.34
C LEU A 44 12.24 -1.98 -16.86
N ARG A 45 13.12 -2.76 -17.48
CA ARG A 45 13.32 -2.78 -18.94
C ARG A 45 12.42 -3.80 -19.63
N ARG A 46 12.17 -4.93 -18.96
CA ARG A 46 11.25 -5.99 -19.41
C ARG A 46 10.18 -6.26 -18.36
N PRO A 47 9.01 -6.79 -18.77
CA PRO A 47 7.98 -7.22 -17.83
C PRO A 47 8.50 -8.29 -16.87
N VAL A 48 8.06 -8.23 -15.62
CA VAL A 48 8.33 -9.25 -14.59
C VAL A 48 6.98 -9.74 -14.06
N THR A 49 6.84 -11.06 -13.95
CA THR A 49 5.66 -11.69 -13.35
C THR A 49 5.99 -12.18 -11.95
N VAL A 50 5.13 -11.85 -10.98
CA VAL A 50 5.27 -12.31 -9.60
C VAL A 50 4.03 -13.13 -9.25
N LEU A 51 4.23 -14.40 -8.91
CA LEU A 51 3.17 -15.30 -8.44
C LEU A 51 3.38 -15.54 -6.95
N ARG A 52 2.34 -15.35 -6.14
CA ARG A 52 2.37 -15.73 -4.71
C ARG A 52 1.60 -17.02 -4.51
N ASP A 53 2.20 -17.97 -3.80
CA ASP A 53 1.56 -19.24 -3.47
C ASP A 53 0.52 -19.07 -2.34
N ARG A 54 -0.09 -20.18 -1.90
CA ARG A 54 -1.08 -20.18 -0.81
C ARG A 54 -0.52 -19.73 0.55
N TRP A 55 0.80 -19.75 0.71
CA TRP A 55 1.51 -19.32 1.92
C TRP A 55 2.06 -17.90 1.80
N GLY A 56 1.85 -17.23 0.66
CA GLY A 56 2.35 -15.89 0.38
C GLY A 56 3.80 -15.85 -0.10
N VAL A 57 4.43 -17.00 -0.41
CA VAL A 57 5.80 -17.05 -0.93
C VAL A 57 5.83 -16.56 -2.38
N PRO A 58 6.65 -15.54 -2.70
CA PRO A 58 6.72 -15.01 -4.06
C PRO A 58 7.67 -15.82 -4.95
N HIS A 59 7.17 -16.20 -6.12
CA HIS A 59 7.92 -16.75 -7.25
C HIS A 59 8.03 -15.68 -8.34
N ILE A 60 9.26 -15.27 -8.65
CA ILE A 60 9.53 -14.13 -9.55
C ILE A 60 10.10 -14.66 -10.87
N PHE A 61 9.47 -14.27 -11.98
CA PHE A 61 9.87 -14.64 -13.34
C PHE A 61 10.21 -13.38 -14.13
N ALA A 62 11.41 -13.32 -14.70
CA ALA A 62 11.92 -12.21 -15.48
C ALA A 62 12.77 -12.71 -16.66
N GLU A 63 12.85 -11.90 -17.72
CA GLU A 63 13.68 -12.21 -18.90
C GLU A 63 15.15 -11.87 -18.70
N THR A 64 15.47 -10.92 -17.81
CA THR A 64 16.84 -10.48 -17.54
C THR A 64 17.15 -10.56 -16.06
N GLN A 65 18.42 -10.82 -15.74
CA GLN A 65 18.90 -10.89 -14.36
C GLN A 65 18.78 -9.53 -13.65
N ASP A 66 19.01 -8.42 -14.35
CA ASP A 66 18.87 -7.08 -13.76
C ASP A 66 17.43 -6.79 -13.36
N ASP A 67 16.46 -7.11 -14.23
CA ASP A 67 15.03 -6.93 -13.93
C ASP A 67 14.59 -7.88 -12.81
N LEU A 68 15.15 -9.10 -12.75
CA LEU A 68 14.91 -10.07 -11.68
C LEU A 68 15.33 -9.52 -10.32
N PHE A 69 16.56 -9.02 -10.19
CA PHE A 69 17.05 -8.48 -8.91
C PHE A 69 16.32 -7.22 -8.47
N LEU A 70 15.96 -6.36 -9.42
CA LEU A 70 15.15 -5.18 -9.14
C LEU A 70 13.77 -5.60 -8.60
N ALA A 71 13.09 -6.52 -9.27
CA ALA A 71 11.81 -7.05 -8.82
C ALA A 71 11.93 -7.78 -7.48
N GLN A 72 13.00 -8.54 -7.25
CA GLN A 72 13.25 -9.22 -5.98
C GLN A 72 13.32 -8.24 -4.82
N GLY A 73 14.07 -7.14 -4.96
CA GLY A 73 14.14 -6.09 -3.94
C GLY A 73 12.78 -5.44 -3.69
N PHE A 74 12.05 -5.13 -4.76
CA PHE A 74 10.71 -4.55 -4.66
C PHE A 74 9.74 -5.48 -3.90
N VAL A 75 9.68 -6.76 -4.27
CA VAL A 75 8.82 -7.77 -3.64
C VAL A 75 9.22 -8.01 -2.19
N ALA A 76 10.53 -8.09 -1.88
CA ALA A 76 11.00 -8.24 -0.52
C ALA A 76 10.60 -7.05 0.37
N ALA A 77 10.63 -5.82 -0.17
CA ALA A 77 10.16 -4.64 0.54
C ALA A 77 8.65 -4.69 0.81
N GLN A 78 7.82 -5.20 -0.10
CA GLN A 78 6.38 -5.33 0.16
C GLN A 78 6.07 -6.11 1.45
N ASP A 79 6.85 -7.15 1.72
CA ASP A 79 6.60 -8.06 2.83
C ASP A 79 7.46 -7.72 4.08
N ARG A 80 8.64 -7.10 3.89
CA ARG A 80 9.67 -6.95 4.95
C ARG A 80 10.37 -5.59 5.00
N LEU A 81 9.78 -4.53 4.43
CA LEU A 81 10.41 -3.20 4.39
C LEU A 81 10.93 -2.74 5.76
N TRP A 82 10.11 -2.87 6.81
CA TRP A 82 10.51 -2.47 8.16
C TRP A 82 11.75 -3.25 8.64
N GLN A 83 11.76 -4.57 8.47
CA GLN A 83 12.89 -5.41 8.88
C GLN A 83 14.17 -5.03 8.11
N LEU A 84 14.07 -4.81 6.79
CA LEU A 84 15.21 -4.38 5.97
C LEU A 84 15.75 -3.01 6.41
N GLU A 85 14.87 -2.08 6.75
CA GLU A 85 15.25 -0.74 7.21
C GLU A 85 15.93 -0.78 8.59
N ILE A 86 15.40 -1.58 9.53
CA ILE A 86 16.04 -1.78 10.84
C ILE A 86 17.43 -2.39 10.68
N TRP A 87 17.58 -3.42 9.84
CA TRP A 87 18.87 -4.04 9.57
C TRP A 87 19.88 -3.07 8.96
N ARG A 88 19.43 -2.27 7.98
CA ARG A 88 20.25 -1.21 7.36
C ARG A 88 20.73 -0.21 8.40
N ARG A 89 19.83 0.36 9.21
CA ARG A 89 20.18 1.33 10.26
C ARG A 89 21.07 0.74 11.33
N THR A 90 20.85 -0.51 11.71
CA THR A 90 21.71 -1.21 12.69
C THR A 90 23.13 -1.35 12.15
N GLY A 91 23.29 -1.78 10.89
CA GLY A 91 24.61 -1.89 10.25
C GLY A 91 25.33 -0.55 10.06
N GLU A 92 24.57 0.54 9.91
CA GLU A 92 25.10 1.91 9.79
C GLU A 92 25.30 2.61 11.14
N GLY A 93 24.89 2.00 12.26
CA GLY A 93 24.95 2.63 13.59
C GLY A 93 23.92 3.75 13.81
N ARG A 94 22.84 3.80 13.03
CA ARG A 94 21.80 4.86 13.05
C ARG A 94 20.45 4.38 13.60
N LEU A 95 20.46 3.33 14.41
CA LEU A 95 19.22 2.75 14.93
C LEU A 95 18.45 3.70 15.85
N ALA A 96 19.14 4.57 16.59
CA ALA A 96 18.53 5.48 17.57
C ALA A 96 17.79 6.69 16.96
N GLU A 97 17.73 6.81 15.64
CA GLU A 97 17.03 7.90 14.95
C GLU A 97 15.51 7.67 14.80
N ILE A 98 15.00 6.48 15.17
CA ILE A 98 13.59 6.07 15.06
C ILE A 98 12.98 5.71 16.41
#